data_AF-A0AAW8MCY2-F1
#
_entry.id   AF-A0AAW8MCY2-F1
#
_cell.length_a   1.000
_cell.length_b   1.000
_cell.length_c   1.000
_cell.angle_alpha   90.00
_cell.angle_beta   90.00
_cell.angle_gamma   90.00
#
_symmetry.space_group_name_H-M   'P 1'
#
loop_
_entity.id
_entity.type
_entity.pdbx_description
1 polymer ?
#
loop_
_entity_poly.entity_id
_entity_poly.type
_entity_poly.pdbx_seq_one_letter_code
_entity_poly.pdbx_strand_id
1 'polypeptide(L)'
;MNPIDPLSFQRITIAHGTLEGAIYFDAEEDLTHEVFPERIVFQTNYLDYRSYEVDLAEGGIRVRKTCLDNYQRGHKAQVIDDEMDDEDWAELGSLWQRLSRDLDTQGSRPDVAEVLADLFYNLFDEAHAQALIEKMPAPAAQWDWAWTQVASALTETQQMAEFEWKEWSSCGVNAVNTLAPLRQLGIEIPTPDGKTLEAVNRANDWERALLQYFNAQLDAHDLKLLAIGTHFDEYQAFACLPMNGLGLVNALEIMGTLGIVYKY
;
A
#
# COMPACT_ATOMS: atom_id res chain seq x y z
N MET A 1 24.43 4.54 -15.66
CA MET A 1 23.53 4.64 -16.85
C MET A 1 22.15 4.95 -16.31
N ASN A 2 21.41 5.92 -16.86
CA ASN A 2 20.11 6.30 -16.31
C ASN A 2 19.15 5.10 -16.41
N PRO A 3 18.66 4.56 -15.27
CA PRO A 3 17.80 3.36 -15.27
C PRO A 3 16.35 3.68 -15.66
N ILE A 4 16.02 4.96 -15.81
CA ILE A 4 14.66 5.46 -15.97
C ILE A 4 14.38 5.73 -17.44
N ASP A 5 13.31 5.14 -17.97
CA ASP A 5 12.82 5.47 -19.29
C ASP A 5 11.67 6.50 -19.24
N PRO A 6 11.56 7.38 -20.26
CA PRO A 6 10.49 8.40 -20.30
C PRO A 6 9.07 7.83 -20.25
N LEU A 7 8.84 6.62 -20.77
CA LEU A 7 7.52 6.03 -20.83
C LEU A 7 7.10 5.53 -19.45
N SER A 8 7.98 4.84 -18.71
CA SER A 8 7.70 4.44 -17.32
C SER A 8 7.43 5.67 -16.45
N PHE A 9 8.20 6.74 -16.63
CA PHE A 9 8.00 7.98 -15.88
C PHE A 9 6.62 8.57 -16.12
N GLN A 10 6.25 8.77 -17.39
CA GLN A 10 4.93 9.31 -17.75
C GLN A 10 3.79 8.42 -17.24
N ARG A 11 3.96 7.11 -17.33
CA ARG A 11 2.94 6.17 -16.83
C ARG A 11 2.75 6.31 -15.32
N ILE A 12 3.83 6.42 -14.56
CA ILE A 12 3.75 6.60 -13.09
C ILE A 12 3.12 7.94 -12.75
N THR A 13 3.62 9.05 -13.33
CA THR A 13 3.12 10.37 -12.95
C THR A 13 1.68 10.62 -13.38
N ILE A 14 1.22 10.03 -14.50
CA ILE A 14 -0.19 10.07 -14.91
C ILE A 14 -1.06 9.22 -13.99
N ALA A 15 -0.59 8.05 -13.59
CA ALA A 15 -1.37 7.11 -12.79
C ALA A 15 -1.45 7.52 -11.32
N HIS A 16 -0.36 8.02 -10.75
CA HIS A 16 -0.21 8.19 -9.31
C HIS A 16 0.06 9.64 -8.90
N GLY A 17 0.35 10.56 -9.83
CA GLY A 17 0.68 11.95 -9.49
C GLY A 17 -0.53 12.78 -9.05
N THR A 18 -0.39 13.55 -7.97
CA THR A 18 -1.33 14.60 -7.57
C THR A 18 -0.65 15.96 -7.54
N LEU A 19 -1.42 17.04 -7.63
CA LEU A 19 -0.87 18.41 -7.60
C LEU A 19 -0.13 18.71 -6.29
N GLU A 20 -0.60 18.13 -5.19
CA GLU A 20 -0.01 18.26 -3.86
C GLU A 20 1.17 17.30 -3.64
N GLY A 21 1.40 16.35 -4.54
CA GLY A 21 2.35 15.25 -4.39
C GLY A 21 1.68 14.06 -3.70
N ALA A 22 1.49 12.97 -4.44
CA ALA A 22 0.99 11.74 -3.88
C ALA A 22 2.10 11.04 -3.09
N ILE A 23 1.77 10.63 -1.89
CA ILE A 23 2.69 9.95 -1.00
C ILE A 23 2.70 8.47 -1.36
N TYR A 24 3.85 7.99 -1.79
CA TYR A 24 4.17 6.57 -1.97
C TYR A 24 5.21 6.21 -0.93
N PHE A 25 4.95 5.38 0.05
CA PHE A 25 6.03 4.83 0.87
C PHE A 25 6.49 3.47 0.27
N ASP A 26 7.76 3.16 0.50
CA ASP A 26 8.48 1.99 0.05
C ASP A 26 8.71 1.14 1.29
N ALA A 27 7.76 0.25 1.58
CA ALA A 27 7.83 -0.65 2.73
C ALA A 27 9.08 -1.54 2.77
N GLU A 28 9.80 -1.74 1.66
CA GLU A 28 11.04 -2.52 1.65
C GLU A 28 12.21 -1.73 2.29
N GLU A 29 12.22 -0.41 2.12
CA GLU A 29 13.27 0.47 2.65
C GLU A 29 12.80 1.35 3.83
N ASP A 30 11.51 1.32 4.17
CA ASP A 30 10.86 2.21 5.15
C ASP A 30 11.01 3.70 4.76
N LEU A 31 10.76 4.04 3.49
CA LEU A 31 11.00 5.39 2.93
C LEU A 31 9.78 5.97 2.23
N THR A 32 9.59 7.28 2.26
CA THR A 32 8.47 7.95 1.55
C THR A 32 8.95 8.67 0.30
N HIS A 33 8.17 8.62 -0.75
CA HIS A 33 8.40 9.26 -2.05
C HIS A 33 7.18 10.09 -2.42
N GLU A 34 7.42 11.15 -3.17
CA GLU A 34 6.35 12.05 -3.62
C GLU A 34 6.23 11.99 -5.14
N VAL A 35 5.03 11.68 -5.63
CA VAL A 35 4.72 11.60 -7.05
C VAL A 35 3.86 12.78 -7.45
N PHE A 36 4.38 13.61 -8.34
CA PHE A 36 3.67 14.74 -8.97
C PHE A 36 3.42 14.42 -10.46
N PRO A 37 2.51 15.13 -11.14
CA PRO A 37 2.29 14.98 -12.58
C PRO A 37 3.57 15.20 -13.43
N GLU A 38 4.47 16.06 -12.97
CA GLU A 38 5.66 16.51 -13.70
C GLU A 38 6.99 16.04 -13.11
N ARG A 39 7.01 15.46 -11.90
CA ARG A 39 8.23 15.01 -11.23
C ARG A 39 7.96 13.93 -10.19
N ILE A 40 9.00 13.16 -9.84
CA ILE A 40 8.97 12.20 -8.73
C ILE A 40 10.15 12.50 -7.82
N VAL A 41 9.92 12.58 -6.51
CA VAL A 41 10.96 12.80 -5.51
C VAL A 41 11.13 11.53 -4.69
N PHE A 42 12.29 10.89 -4.84
CA PHE A 42 12.68 9.73 -4.05
C PHE A 42 13.47 10.18 -2.84
N GLN A 43 12.99 9.86 -1.64
CA GLN A 43 13.82 9.91 -0.43
C GLN A 43 14.69 8.65 -0.35
N THR A 44 15.76 8.75 0.42
CA THR A 44 16.71 7.65 0.65
C THR A 44 16.92 7.43 2.15
N ASN A 45 17.50 6.29 2.52
CA ASN A 45 17.82 5.95 3.91
C ASN A 45 19.23 6.41 4.33
N TYR A 46 19.95 7.15 3.48
CA TYR A 46 21.29 7.63 3.80
C TYR A 46 21.25 8.70 4.90
N LEU A 47 22.29 8.70 5.74
CA LEU A 47 22.42 9.63 6.87
C LEU A 47 22.51 11.11 6.46
N ASP A 48 22.86 11.37 5.21
CA ASP A 48 22.92 12.72 4.63
C ASP A 48 21.58 13.18 4.06
N TYR A 49 20.51 12.39 4.23
CA TYR A 49 19.16 12.68 3.75
C TYR A 49 19.15 13.03 2.27
N ARG A 50 19.98 12.34 1.46
CA ARG A 50 19.97 12.56 0.03
C ARG A 50 18.62 12.19 -0.57
N SER A 51 18.25 12.88 -1.63
CA SER A 51 17.04 12.62 -2.40
C SER A 51 17.30 12.77 -3.89
N TYR A 52 16.53 12.04 -4.68
CA TYR A 52 16.58 12.08 -6.15
C TYR A 52 15.27 12.66 -6.68
N GLU A 53 15.35 13.82 -7.31
CA GLU A 53 14.25 14.39 -8.08
C GLU A 53 14.41 13.96 -9.53
N VAL A 54 13.41 13.26 -10.05
CA VAL A 54 13.32 12.81 -11.44
C VAL A 54 12.25 13.64 -12.13
N ASP A 55 12.60 14.29 -13.24
CA ASP A 55 11.63 15.02 -14.06
C ASP A 55 11.91 14.87 -15.56
N LEU A 56 10.99 15.40 -16.37
CA LEU A 56 11.12 15.40 -17.82
C LEU A 56 11.52 16.81 -18.29
N ALA A 57 12.77 16.93 -18.75
CA ALA A 57 13.33 18.18 -19.26
C ALA A 57 13.94 17.96 -20.64
N GLU A 58 13.67 18.88 -21.57
CA GLU A 58 14.26 18.85 -22.93
C GLU A 58 14.02 17.54 -23.70
N GLY A 59 12.92 16.82 -23.40
CA GLY A 59 12.56 15.56 -24.05
C GLY A 59 13.30 14.32 -23.51
N GLY A 60 14.04 14.46 -22.41
CA GLY A 60 14.70 13.36 -21.71
C GLY A 60 14.41 13.35 -20.22
N ILE A 61 14.76 12.23 -19.57
CA ILE A 61 14.77 12.17 -18.10
C ILE A 61 15.95 12.97 -17.58
N ARG A 62 15.67 13.89 -16.67
CA ARG A 62 16.66 14.58 -15.85
C ARG A 62 16.52 14.11 -14.42
N VAL A 63 17.67 13.91 -13.77
CA VAL A 63 17.76 13.52 -12.36
C VAL A 63 18.59 14.58 -11.65
N ARG A 64 18.05 15.13 -10.55
CA ARG A 64 18.77 16.02 -9.64
C ARG A 64 18.92 15.32 -8.29
N LYS A 65 20.14 15.22 -7.81
CA LYS A 65 20.45 14.78 -6.45
C LYS A 65 20.58 15.99 -5.56
N THR A 66 19.93 15.94 -4.39
CA THR A 66 20.20 16.89 -3.31
C THR A 66 20.57 16.13 -2.05
N CYS A 67 21.45 16.68 -1.22
CA CYS A 67 21.87 16.09 0.05
C CYS A 67 22.23 17.18 1.07
N LEU A 68 22.39 16.80 2.34
CA LEU A 68 22.90 17.73 3.35
C LEU A 68 24.42 17.94 3.19
N ASP A 69 24.85 19.20 3.14
CA ASP A 69 26.27 19.61 3.06
C ASP A 69 27.14 18.95 4.13
N ASN A 70 26.60 18.83 5.35
CA ASN A 70 27.16 18.07 6.44
C ASN A 70 26.06 17.75 7.46
N TYR A 71 25.53 16.53 7.40
CA TYR A 71 24.47 16.05 8.30
C TYR A 71 24.81 16.17 9.80
N GLN A 72 26.11 16.18 10.16
CA GLN A 72 26.54 16.32 11.56
C GLN A 72 26.28 17.72 12.12
N ARG A 73 25.95 18.71 11.27
CA ARG A 73 25.58 20.07 11.68
C ARG A 73 24.15 20.18 12.20
N GLY A 74 23.35 19.10 12.14
CA GLY A 74 21.97 19.08 12.58
C GLY A 74 21.13 20.17 11.87
N HIS A 75 20.38 20.97 12.63
CA HIS A 75 19.53 22.05 12.09
C HIS A 75 20.28 23.16 11.31
N LYS A 76 21.62 23.16 11.31
CA LYS A 76 22.43 24.10 10.52
C LYS A 76 22.93 23.51 9.21
N ALA A 77 22.71 22.21 8.98
CA ALA A 77 22.99 21.58 7.71
C ALA A 77 22.12 22.22 6.62
N GLN A 78 22.68 22.40 5.44
CA GLN A 78 22.00 22.99 4.29
C GLN A 78 21.85 21.91 3.22
N VAL A 79 20.69 21.90 2.56
CA VAL A 79 20.48 21.08 1.37
C VAL A 79 21.25 21.72 0.22
N ILE A 80 22.09 20.92 -0.44
CA ILE A 80 22.90 21.31 -1.59
C ILE A 80 22.61 20.37 -2.77
N ASP A 81 22.81 20.87 -3.99
CA ASP A 81 22.85 20.03 -5.17
C ASP A 81 24.17 19.24 -5.19
N ASP A 82 24.09 17.97 -5.58
CA ASP A 82 25.24 17.07 -5.70
C ASP A 82 25.17 16.29 -7.02
N GLU A 83 26.30 15.72 -7.43
CA GLU A 83 26.38 14.90 -8.63
C GLU A 83 26.01 13.44 -8.32
N MET A 84 25.39 12.76 -9.29
CA MET A 84 25.05 11.34 -9.20
C MET A 84 26.29 10.48 -9.46
N ASP A 85 26.67 9.66 -8.50
CA ASP A 85 27.68 8.61 -8.66
C ASP A 85 27.06 7.24 -9.02
N ASP A 86 27.90 6.22 -9.20
CA ASP A 86 27.45 4.88 -9.59
C ASP A 86 26.58 4.20 -8.52
N GLU A 87 26.79 4.49 -7.23
CA GLU A 87 25.97 3.96 -6.14
C GLU A 87 24.60 4.63 -6.14
N ASP A 88 24.55 5.96 -6.32
CA ASP A 88 23.31 6.73 -6.46
C ASP A 88 22.46 6.21 -7.62
N TRP A 89 23.09 5.92 -8.77
CA TRP A 89 22.38 5.36 -9.93
C TRP A 89 21.85 3.95 -9.68
N ALA A 90 22.56 3.13 -8.92
CA ALA A 90 22.14 1.78 -8.56
C ALA A 90 20.95 1.79 -7.57
N GLU A 91 21.00 2.67 -6.57
CA GLU A 91 19.89 2.90 -5.65
C GLU A 91 18.65 3.40 -6.39
N LEU A 92 18.79 4.45 -7.19
CA LEU A 92 17.69 5.00 -7.98
C LEU A 92 17.08 3.94 -8.91
N GLY A 93 17.90 3.08 -9.51
CA GLY A 93 17.41 1.97 -10.32
C GLY A 93 16.57 0.97 -9.54
N SER A 94 16.96 0.69 -8.29
CA SER A 94 16.23 -0.23 -7.40
C SER A 94 14.90 0.37 -6.95
N LEU A 95 14.90 1.63 -6.52
CA LEU A 95 13.70 2.39 -6.18
C LEU A 95 12.74 2.47 -7.37
N TRP A 96 13.28 2.77 -8.56
CA TRP A 96 12.50 2.85 -9.79
C TRP A 96 11.85 1.52 -10.18
N GLN A 97 12.61 0.42 -10.07
CA GLN A 97 12.08 -0.91 -10.35
C GLN A 97 10.94 -1.27 -9.40
N ARG A 98 11.05 -0.94 -8.11
CA ARG A 98 9.98 -1.17 -7.13
C ARG A 98 8.73 -0.36 -7.45
N LEU A 99 8.90 0.95 -7.71
CA LEU A 99 7.80 1.84 -8.13
C LEU A 99 7.13 1.38 -9.44
N SER A 100 7.91 0.80 -10.35
CA SER A 100 7.41 0.33 -11.64
C SER A 100 6.78 -1.06 -11.60
N ARG A 101 6.83 -1.79 -10.48
CA ARG A 101 6.24 -3.16 -10.38
C ARG A 101 4.76 -3.17 -10.77
N ASP A 102 4.02 -2.12 -10.43
CA ASP A 102 2.59 -2.01 -10.73
C ASP A 102 2.32 -1.71 -12.20
N LEU A 103 3.27 -1.06 -12.88
CA LEU A 103 3.20 -0.80 -14.31
C LEU A 103 3.34 -2.08 -15.15
N ASP A 104 4.09 -3.07 -14.67
CA ASP A 104 4.37 -4.30 -15.40
C ASP A 104 3.22 -5.32 -15.34
N THR A 105 2.14 -5.03 -14.61
CA THR A 105 0.91 -5.83 -14.63
C THR A 105 0.12 -5.76 -15.95
N GLN A 106 0.64 -5.08 -16.98
CA GLN A 106 0.07 -4.97 -18.33
C GLN A 106 0.55 -6.05 -19.33
N GLY A 107 0.87 -7.25 -18.84
CA GLY A 107 0.87 -8.45 -19.69
C GLY A 107 -0.54 -8.77 -20.22
N SER A 108 -0.71 -9.85 -20.99
CA SER A 108 -2.03 -10.38 -21.43
C SER A 108 -2.96 -10.58 -20.23
N ARG A 109 -3.64 -9.52 -19.79
CA ARG A 109 -4.44 -9.52 -18.58
C ARG A 109 -5.64 -10.42 -18.83
N PRO A 110 -5.94 -11.36 -17.92
CA PRO A 110 -7.28 -11.93 -17.86
C PRO A 110 -8.31 -10.79 -17.75
N ASP A 111 -9.55 -11.05 -18.16
CA ASP A 111 -10.60 -10.04 -18.08
C ASP A 111 -10.73 -9.60 -16.60
N VAL A 112 -10.32 -8.36 -16.30
CA VAL A 112 -10.24 -7.85 -14.93
C VAL A 112 -11.63 -7.88 -14.27
N ALA A 113 -12.71 -7.73 -15.05
CA ALA A 113 -14.07 -7.88 -14.54
C ALA A 113 -14.39 -9.33 -14.15
N GLU A 114 -13.96 -10.31 -14.94
CA GLU A 114 -14.17 -11.73 -14.65
C GLU A 114 -13.38 -12.15 -13.40
N VAL A 115 -12.11 -11.75 -13.31
CA VAL A 115 -11.26 -12.05 -12.14
C VAL A 115 -11.79 -11.37 -10.88
N LEU A 116 -12.30 -10.14 -10.98
CA LEU A 116 -12.92 -9.45 -9.85
C LEU A 116 -14.25 -10.10 -9.44
N ALA A 117 -15.03 -10.61 -10.39
CA ALA A 117 -16.24 -11.38 -10.08
C ALA A 117 -15.92 -12.64 -9.29
N ASP A 118 -14.88 -13.38 -9.68
CA ASP A 118 -14.38 -14.53 -8.93
C ASP A 118 -13.93 -14.14 -7.52
N LEU A 119 -13.26 -12.99 -7.36
CA LEU A 119 -12.90 -12.48 -6.04
C LEU A 119 -14.14 -12.23 -5.17
N PHE A 120 -15.18 -11.60 -5.71
CA PHE A 120 -16.41 -11.34 -4.95
C PHE A 120 -17.09 -12.62 -4.46
N TYR A 121 -17.09 -13.69 -5.26
CA TYR A 121 -17.60 -14.99 -4.81
C TYR A 121 -16.76 -15.65 -3.72
N ASN A 122 -15.47 -15.32 -3.61
CA ASN A 122 -14.62 -15.82 -2.53
C ASN A 122 -14.75 -14.97 -1.25
N LEU A 123 -15.08 -13.67 -1.37
CA LEU A 123 -15.19 -12.74 -0.23
C LEU A 123 -16.59 -12.68 0.39
N PHE A 124 -17.63 -12.84 -0.41
CA PHE A 124 -19.02 -12.61 -0.01
C PHE A 124 -19.91 -13.83 -0.27
N ASP A 125 -21.11 -13.84 0.32
CA ASP A 125 -22.11 -14.84 -0.04
C ASP A 125 -22.56 -14.67 -1.50
N GLU A 126 -23.06 -15.77 -2.08
CA GLU A 126 -23.45 -15.84 -3.50
C GLU A 126 -24.42 -14.73 -3.92
N ALA A 127 -25.40 -14.41 -3.07
CA ALA A 127 -26.41 -13.41 -3.40
C ALA A 127 -25.82 -12.00 -3.41
N HIS A 128 -24.95 -11.69 -2.44
CA HIS A 128 -24.27 -10.40 -2.39
C HIS A 128 -23.23 -10.26 -3.51
N ALA A 129 -22.42 -11.30 -3.75
CA ALA A 129 -21.44 -11.32 -4.84
C ALA A 129 -22.11 -11.07 -6.20
N GLN A 130 -23.21 -11.76 -6.50
CA GLN A 130 -23.97 -11.55 -7.74
C GLN A 130 -24.49 -10.11 -7.85
N ALA A 131 -24.99 -9.52 -6.76
CA ALA A 131 -25.47 -8.14 -6.76
C ALA A 131 -24.33 -7.11 -6.99
N LEU A 132 -23.12 -7.38 -6.49
CA LEU A 132 -21.94 -6.56 -6.76
C LEU A 132 -21.54 -6.66 -8.24
N ILE A 133 -21.51 -7.88 -8.80
CA ILE A 133 -21.16 -8.13 -10.21
C ILE A 133 -22.13 -7.42 -11.16
N GLU A 134 -23.44 -7.49 -10.89
CA GLU A 134 -24.47 -6.85 -11.72
C GLU A 134 -24.38 -5.31 -11.73
N LYS A 135 -23.90 -4.72 -10.63
CA LYS A 135 -23.73 -3.28 -10.48
C LYS A 135 -22.33 -2.78 -10.86
N MET A 136 -21.41 -3.69 -11.11
CA MET A 136 -20.02 -3.36 -11.36
C MET A 136 -19.91 -2.49 -12.62
N PRO A 137 -19.23 -1.33 -12.54
CA PRO A 137 -18.99 -0.50 -13.71
C PRO A 137 -18.14 -1.25 -14.73
N ALA A 138 -18.14 -0.78 -15.99
CA ALA A 138 -17.20 -1.31 -16.97
C ALA A 138 -15.75 -1.04 -16.50
N PRO A 139 -14.80 -1.98 -16.70
CA PRO A 139 -13.40 -1.78 -16.38
C PRO A 139 -12.87 -0.48 -16.97
N ALA A 140 -12.34 0.39 -16.10
CA ALA A 140 -11.66 1.61 -16.52
C ALA A 140 -10.18 1.32 -16.76
N ALA A 141 -9.51 2.17 -17.54
CA ALA A 141 -8.06 2.14 -17.69
C ALA A 141 -7.31 2.59 -16.42
N GLN A 142 -8.05 2.94 -15.36
CA GLN A 142 -7.51 3.31 -14.06
C GLN A 142 -6.84 2.09 -13.42
N TRP A 143 -5.62 2.28 -12.89
CA TRP A 143 -4.76 1.19 -12.45
C TRP A 143 -5.29 0.50 -11.19
N ASP A 144 -5.86 1.26 -10.26
CA ASP A 144 -6.49 0.84 -9.00
C ASP A 144 -7.99 0.56 -9.17
N TRP A 145 -8.50 0.43 -10.39
CA TRP A 145 -9.93 0.22 -10.63
C TRP A 145 -10.47 -0.98 -9.85
N ALA A 146 -9.76 -2.11 -9.88
CA ALA A 146 -10.13 -3.31 -9.15
C ALA A 146 -10.11 -3.08 -7.63
N TRP A 147 -9.07 -2.42 -7.11
CA TRP A 147 -8.98 -2.03 -5.71
C TRP A 147 -10.16 -1.16 -5.30
N THR A 148 -10.50 -0.13 -6.09
CA THR A 148 -11.65 0.74 -5.83
C THR A 148 -12.96 -0.04 -5.69
N GLN A 149 -13.17 -1.06 -6.53
CA GLN A 149 -14.38 -1.90 -6.43
C GLN A 149 -14.36 -2.76 -5.15
N VAL A 150 -13.23 -3.37 -4.81
CA VAL A 150 -13.06 -4.18 -3.61
C VAL A 150 -13.24 -3.34 -2.34
N ALA A 151 -12.57 -2.19 -2.25
CA ALA A 151 -12.66 -1.26 -1.14
C ALA A 151 -14.10 -0.75 -0.95
N SER A 152 -14.80 -0.43 -2.05
CA SER A 152 -16.21 -0.04 -2.00
C SER A 152 -17.10 -1.16 -1.44
N ALA A 153 -16.92 -2.41 -1.91
CA ALA A 153 -17.71 -3.55 -1.46
C ALA A 153 -17.46 -3.88 0.02
N LEU A 154 -16.21 -3.87 0.46
CA LEU A 154 -15.85 -4.13 1.86
C LEU A 154 -16.32 -3.00 2.79
N THR A 155 -16.32 -1.75 2.32
CA THR A 155 -16.89 -0.61 3.06
C THR A 155 -18.41 -0.72 3.18
N GLU A 156 -19.11 -1.05 2.10
CA GLU A 156 -20.58 -1.20 2.09
C GLU A 156 -21.04 -2.28 3.08
N THR A 157 -20.26 -3.36 3.20
CA THR A 157 -20.50 -4.46 4.13
C THR A 157 -19.93 -4.24 5.52
N GLN A 158 -19.31 -3.09 5.79
CA GLN A 158 -18.63 -2.75 7.05
C GLN A 158 -17.60 -3.81 7.47
N GLN A 159 -16.90 -4.39 6.49
CA GLN A 159 -15.80 -5.33 6.69
C GLN A 159 -14.42 -4.65 6.63
N MET A 160 -14.36 -3.39 6.18
CA MET A 160 -13.13 -2.60 6.11
C MET A 160 -13.16 -1.41 7.09
N ALA A 161 -12.02 -1.16 7.73
CA ALA A 161 -11.76 0.01 8.55
C ALA A 161 -10.52 0.74 8.02
N GLU A 162 -10.51 2.06 8.14
CA GLU A 162 -9.37 2.88 7.77
C GLU A 162 -8.76 3.57 8.99
N PHE A 163 -7.46 3.41 9.22
CA PHE A 163 -6.73 4.10 10.28
C PHE A 163 -5.22 4.11 10.02
N GLU A 164 -4.51 5.07 10.62
CA GLU A 164 -3.04 5.09 10.57
C GLU A 164 -2.46 3.98 11.44
N TRP A 165 -1.50 3.22 10.91
CA TRP A 165 -0.80 2.15 11.63
C TRP A 165 -0.28 2.60 13.00
N LYS A 166 0.22 3.83 13.13
CA LYS A 166 0.77 4.37 14.40
C LYS A 166 -0.32 4.62 15.46
N GLU A 167 -1.57 4.80 15.04
CA GLU A 167 -2.72 5.01 15.91
C GLU A 167 -3.48 3.72 16.24
N TRP A 168 -2.91 2.55 15.90
CA TRP A 168 -3.56 1.25 16.05
C TRP A 168 -4.09 0.97 17.46
N SER A 169 -3.35 1.37 18.50
CA SER A 169 -3.68 1.06 19.89
C SER A 169 -4.91 1.79 20.43
N SER A 170 -5.37 2.83 19.73
CA SER A 170 -6.54 3.61 20.10
C SER A 170 -7.54 3.66 18.95
N CYS A 171 -7.23 4.42 17.90
CA CYS A 171 -8.11 4.61 16.75
C CYS A 171 -8.33 3.28 16.03
N GLY A 172 -7.28 2.50 15.84
CA GLY A 172 -7.38 1.17 15.19
C GLY A 172 -8.26 0.19 15.96
N VAL A 173 -8.03 0.03 17.28
CA VAL A 173 -8.89 -0.82 18.13
C VAL A 173 -10.36 -0.40 18.05
N ASN A 174 -10.64 0.90 18.16
CA ASN A 174 -12.01 1.40 18.04
C ASN A 174 -12.60 1.09 16.67
N ALA A 175 -11.86 1.38 15.59
CA ALA A 175 -12.32 1.15 14.23
C ALA A 175 -12.59 -0.34 13.95
N VAL A 176 -11.69 -1.24 14.33
CA VAL A 176 -11.85 -2.68 14.14
C VAL A 176 -13.05 -3.21 14.92
N ASN A 177 -13.28 -2.74 16.15
CA ASN A 177 -14.47 -3.10 16.93
C ASN A 177 -15.79 -2.63 16.32
N THR A 178 -15.78 -1.67 15.38
CA THR A 178 -16.99 -1.27 14.65
C THR A 178 -17.36 -2.18 13.49
N LEU A 179 -16.44 -3.04 13.05
CA LEU A 179 -16.65 -3.90 11.88
C LEU A 179 -17.80 -4.89 12.11
N ALA A 180 -18.59 -5.12 11.06
CA ALA A 180 -19.76 -5.99 11.12
C ALA A 180 -19.45 -7.42 11.59
N PRO A 181 -18.38 -8.10 11.12
CA PRO A 181 -18.04 -9.45 11.57
C PRO A 181 -17.85 -9.55 13.10
N LEU A 182 -17.18 -8.57 13.71
CA LEU A 182 -16.97 -8.54 15.17
C LEU A 182 -18.28 -8.26 15.91
N ARG A 183 -19.03 -7.24 15.47
CA ARG A 183 -20.28 -6.84 16.13
C ARG A 183 -21.34 -7.94 16.09
N GLN A 184 -21.42 -8.68 14.98
CA GLN A 184 -22.37 -9.78 14.82
C GLN A 184 -22.04 -10.97 15.73
N LEU A 185 -20.75 -11.22 15.98
CA LEU A 185 -20.27 -12.29 16.84
C LEU A 185 -20.09 -11.86 18.31
N GLY A 186 -20.28 -10.57 18.61
CA GLY A 186 -20.07 -10.01 19.95
C GLY A 186 -18.60 -10.03 20.40
N ILE A 187 -17.68 -9.96 19.45
CA ILE A 187 -16.23 -9.91 19.71
C ILE A 187 -15.86 -8.47 20.05
N GLU A 188 -15.11 -8.30 21.14
CA GLU A 188 -14.53 -7.02 21.54
C GLU A 188 -13.02 -7.18 21.69
N ILE A 189 -12.27 -6.51 20.82
CA ILE A 189 -10.83 -6.43 20.90
C ILE A 189 -10.49 -5.41 21.99
N PRO A 190 -9.77 -5.81 23.04
CA PRO A 190 -9.44 -4.89 24.13
C PRO A 190 -8.47 -3.80 23.65
N THR A 191 -8.37 -2.70 24.38
CA THR A 191 -7.24 -1.78 24.24
C THR A 191 -5.97 -2.47 24.77
N PRO A 192 -4.83 -2.43 24.06
CA PRO A 192 -3.59 -3.04 24.55
C PRO A 192 -3.12 -2.36 25.83
N ASP A 193 -2.64 -3.15 26.79
CA ASP A 193 -1.96 -2.61 27.96
C ASP A 193 -0.57 -2.06 27.59
N GLY A 194 0.03 -1.31 28.51
CA GLY A 194 1.33 -0.67 28.25
C GLY A 194 2.44 -1.68 27.89
N LYS A 195 2.39 -2.89 28.45
CA LYS A 195 3.37 -3.95 28.17
C LYS A 195 3.20 -4.50 26.75
N THR A 196 1.96 -4.71 26.32
CA THR A 196 1.63 -5.20 24.97
C THR A 196 2.01 -4.14 23.93
N LEU A 197 1.69 -2.88 24.20
CA LEU A 197 2.04 -1.76 23.33
C LEU A 197 3.56 -1.62 23.15
N GLU A 198 4.32 -1.72 24.24
CA GLU A 198 5.79 -1.69 24.20
C GLU A 198 6.37 -2.90 23.45
N ALA A 199 5.78 -4.09 23.61
CA ALA A 199 6.23 -5.30 22.93
C ALA A 199 6.00 -5.22 21.40
N VAL A 200 4.83 -4.77 20.97
CA VAL A 200 4.51 -4.57 19.54
C VAL A 200 5.42 -3.51 18.93
N ASN A 201 5.54 -2.33 19.56
CA ASN A 201 6.31 -1.21 19.02
C ASN A 201 7.84 -1.44 18.98
N ARG A 202 8.34 -2.48 19.66
CA ARG A 202 9.77 -2.88 19.63
C ARG A 202 10.02 -4.15 18.82
N ALA A 203 9.01 -4.71 18.19
CA ALA A 203 9.19 -5.86 17.31
C ALA A 203 10.04 -5.46 16.10
N ASN A 204 10.90 -6.38 15.65
CA ASN A 204 11.70 -6.17 14.43
C ASN A 204 10.82 -6.02 13.18
N ASP A 205 9.65 -6.66 13.20
CA ASP A 205 8.62 -6.57 12.17
C ASP A 205 7.35 -6.05 12.86
N TRP A 206 7.26 -4.72 12.91
CA TRP A 206 6.25 -4.01 13.68
C TRP A 206 4.83 -4.22 13.12
N GLU A 207 4.67 -4.12 11.81
CA GLU A 207 3.38 -4.30 11.13
C GLU A 207 2.81 -5.70 11.38
N ARG A 208 3.67 -6.73 11.25
CA ARG A 208 3.27 -8.10 11.55
C ARG A 208 2.90 -8.28 13.02
N ALA A 209 3.68 -7.72 13.95
CA ALA A 209 3.39 -7.83 15.38
C ALA A 209 2.05 -7.16 15.74
N LEU A 210 1.73 -6.05 15.07
CA LEU A 210 0.46 -5.33 15.22
C LEU A 210 -0.70 -6.15 14.67
N LEU A 211 -0.60 -6.69 13.45
CA LEU A 211 -1.65 -7.54 12.88
C LEU A 211 -1.86 -8.82 13.72
N GLN A 212 -0.77 -9.40 14.25
CA GLN A 212 -0.85 -10.52 15.18
C GLN A 212 -1.61 -10.20 16.47
N TYR A 213 -1.53 -8.97 16.97
CA TYR A 213 -2.31 -8.55 18.13
C TYR A 213 -3.81 -8.67 17.87
N PHE A 214 -4.28 -8.16 16.72
CA PHE A 214 -5.69 -8.27 16.34
C PHE A 214 -6.06 -9.73 16.04
N ASN A 215 -5.26 -10.42 15.22
CA ASN A 215 -5.54 -11.78 14.74
C ASN A 215 -5.60 -12.80 15.87
N ALA A 216 -4.78 -12.66 16.92
CA ALA A 216 -4.86 -13.54 18.09
C ALA A 216 -6.23 -13.52 18.80
N GLN A 217 -7.00 -12.44 18.68
CA GLN A 217 -8.35 -12.32 19.24
C GLN A 217 -9.44 -12.86 18.29
N LEU A 218 -9.11 -12.97 17.00
CA LEU A 218 -10.04 -13.37 15.94
C LEU A 218 -9.92 -14.86 15.58
N ASP A 219 -8.77 -15.48 15.86
CA ASP A 219 -8.46 -16.88 15.51
C ASP A 219 -9.53 -17.87 15.99
N ALA A 220 -10.07 -17.68 17.19
CA ALA A 220 -11.10 -18.59 17.75
C ALA A 220 -12.46 -18.52 17.03
N HIS A 221 -12.64 -17.52 16.17
CA HIS A 221 -13.88 -17.22 15.45
C HIS A 221 -13.74 -17.41 13.93
N ASP A 222 -12.64 -18.02 13.48
CA ASP A 222 -12.31 -18.18 12.06
C ASP A 222 -12.38 -16.84 11.32
N LEU A 223 -11.86 -15.77 11.93
CA LEU A 223 -11.75 -14.45 11.33
C LEU A 223 -10.28 -14.03 11.26
N LYS A 224 -9.96 -13.18 10.28
CA LYS A 224 -8.62 -12.62 10.11
C LYS A 224 -8.69 -11.19 9.63
N LEU A 225 -7.96 -10.31 10.33
CA LEU A 225 -7.70 -8.95 9.92
C LEU A 225 -6.48 -8.93 9.01
N LEU A 226 -6.65 -8.34 7.84
CA LEU A 226 -5.62 -8.14 6.83
C LEU A 226 -5.47 -6.64 6.59
N ALA A 227 -4.25 -6.14 6.50
CA ALA A 227 -4.03 -4.85 5.88
C ALA A 227 -4.03 -5.06 4.37
N ILE A 228 -4.88 -4.34 3.63
CA ILE A 228 -5.09 -4.53 2.18
C ILE A 228 -5.02 -3.19 1.45
N GLY A 229 -4.58 -3.19 0.20
CA GLY A 229 -4.43 -1.96 -0.56
C GLY A 229 -3.75 -2.18 -1.89
N THR A 230 -3.04 -1.15 -2.36
CA THR A 230 -2.21 -1.22 -3.56
C THR A 230 -0.75 -0.98 -3.19
N HIS A 231 0.21 -1.21 -4.09
CA HIS A 231 1.61 -0.90 -3.75
C HIS A 231 1.84 0.60 -3.54
N PHE A 232 0.93 1.46 -4.03
CA PHE A 232 1.01 2.92 -3.87
C PHE A 232 0.25 3.47 -2.66
N ASP A 233 -0.49 2.63 -1.96
CA ASP A 233 -1.30 3.02 -0.81
C ASP A 233 -0.94 2.04 0.31
N GLU A 234 -0.09 2.46 1.24
CA GLU A 234 0.54 1.55 2.22
C GLU A 234 -0.35 1.17 3.37
N TYR A 235 -1.45 0.58 2.98
CA TYR A 235 -2.33 -0.21 3.79
C TYR A 235 -2.87 0.62 4.95
N GLN A 236 -3.64 1.65 4.62
CA GLN A 236 -4.49 2.29 5.62
C GLN A 236 -5.83 1.57 5.77
N ALA A 237 -6.14 0.63 4.86
CA ALA A 237 -7.34 -0.18 4.89
C ALA A 237 -7.09 -1.55 5.54
N PHE A 238 -7.91 -1.88 6.52
CA PHE A 238 -7.87 -3.13 7.28
C PHE A 238 -9.19 -3.87 7.10
N ALA A 239 -9.15 -5.03 6.45
CA ALA A 239 -10.33 -5.86 6.21
C ALA A 239 -10.38 -7.05 7.16
N CYS A 240 -11.52 -7.26 7.81
CA CYS A 240 -11.79 -8.45 8.60
C CYS A 240 -12.57 -9.46 7.77
N LEU A 241 -11.89 -10.54 7.37
CA LEU A 241 -12.41 -11.56 6.47
C LEU A 241 -12.51 -12.92 7.17
N PRO A 242 -13.47 -13.77 6.77
CA PRO A 242 -13.58 -15.11 7.31
C PRO A 242 -12.51 -16.06 6.77
N MET A 243 -11.93 -16.86 7.67
CA MET A 243 -10.98 -17.94 7.43
C MET A 243 -11.70 -19.18 6.90
N ASN A 244 -12.40 -19.06 5.77
CA ASN A 244 -13.16 -20.14 5.15
C ASN A 244 -12.26 -21.13 4.41
N GLY A 245 -11.28 -21.74 5.09
CA GLY A 245 -10.35 -22.72 4.49
C GLY A 245 -9.71 -22.23 3.19
N LEU A 246 -9.97 -22.91 2.07
CA LEU A 246 -9.43 -22.56 0.74
C LEU A 246 -9.96 -21.22 0.19
N GLY A 247 -11.11 -20.72 0.66
CA GLY A 247 -11.73 -19.51 0.14
C GLY A 247 -10.86 -18.26 0.34
N LEU A 248 -10.27 -18.09 1.53
CA LEU A 248 -9.37 -16.97 1.77
C LEU A 248 -8.07 -17.11 0.96
N VAL A 249 -7.49 -18.31 0.89
CA VAL A 249 -6.26 -18.54 0.10
C VAL A 249 -6.48 -18.19 -1.37
N ASN A 250 -7.59 -18.64 -1.96
CA ASN A 250 -7.97 -18.31 -3.33
C ASN A 250 -8.20 -16.79 -3.49
N ALA A 251 -8.90 -16.15 -2.54
CA ALA A 251 -9.10 -14.70 -2.57
C ALA A 251 -7.76 -13.94 -2.60
N LEU A 252 -6.78 -14.36 -1.80
CA LEU A 252 -5.46 -13.74 -1.74
C LEU A 252 -4.67 -13.93 -3.07
N GLU A 253 -4.76 -15.10 -3.69
CA GLU A 253 -4.14 -15.34 -5.01
C GLU A 253 -4.78 -14.47 -6.11
N ILE A 254 -6.11 -14.34 -6.07
CA ILE A 254 -6.85 -13.49 -7.00
C ILE A 254 -6.53 -12.01 -6.76
N MET A 255 -6.44 -11.56 -5.52
CA MET A 255 -6.00 -10.20 -5.16
C MET A 255 -4.62 -9.89 -5.77
N GLY A 256 -3.66 -10.80 -5.64
CA GLY A 256 -2.34 -10.64 -6.26
C GLY A 256 -2.40 -10.52 -7.79
N THR A 257 -3.30 -11.27 -8.43
CA THR A 257 -3.55 -11.16 -9.89
C THR A 257 -4.14 -9.80 -10.28
N LEU A 258 -4.94 -9.20 -9.41
CA LEU A 258 -5.54 -7.88 -9.58
C LEU A 258 -4.60 -6.72 -9.19
N GLY A 259 -3.38 -7.01 -8.72
CA GLY A 259 -2.45 -5.99 -8.20
C GLY A 259 -2.85 -5.43 -6.83
N ILE A 260 -3.72 -6.15 -6.11
CA ILE A 260 -4.08 -5.84 -4.73
C ILE A 260 -3.11 -6.56 -3.82
N VAL A 261 -2.50 -5.81 -2.93
CA VAL A 261 -1.52 -6.31 -1.96
C VAL A 261 -2.14 -6.48 -0.60
N TYR A 262 -1.53 -7.33 0.23
CA TYR A 262 -2.01 -7.59 1.58
C TYR A 262 -0.88 -7.96 2.55
N LYS A 263 -1.10 -7.70 3.84
CA LYS A 263 -0.28 -8.15 4.99
C LYS A 263 -1.17 -8.76 6.08
N TYR A 264 -0.66 -9.75 6.82
CA TYR A 264 -1.42 -10.44 7.90
C TYR A 264 -0.57 -11.01 9.04
#